data_AF-A0A497S2Z8-F1
#
_entry.id   AF-A0A497S2Z8-F1
#
_cell.length_a   1.000
_cell.length_b   1.000
_cell.length_c   1.000
_cell.angle_alpha   90.00
_cell.angle_beta   90.00
_cell.angle_gamma   90.00
#
_symmetry.space_group_name_H-M   'P 1'
#
loop_
_entity.id
_entity.type
_entity.pdbx_description
1 polymer ?
#
loop_
_entity_poly.entity_id
_entity_poly.type
_entity_poly.pdbx_seq_one_letter_code
_entity_poly.pdbx_strand_id
1 'polypeptide(L)'
;KILEELTGDVYHPAVKESYDAASKIVDEIHKYGYQKGKYIYVGTWAYSALTFPYSPPKLDFVTASPSGVEIKKMELNDEKWNFIINITKEKLGDIPILAFIDWAGTTNTPMGVFSQRLSKERQRRFLKYADDYFQKKEIIFVYPVHGGFMGQDAEILSFGKLKVYDSLAPEFQTYETIKNLARDKYGGEHEEK
;
A
#
# COMPACT_ATOMS: atom_id res chain seq x y z
N LYS A 1 -2.11 -16.56 -2.69
CA LYS A 1 -2.25 -17.28 -1.41
C LYS A 1 -3.55 -18.05 -1.27
N ILE A 2 -4.73 -17.49 -1.56
CA ILE A 2 -6.00 -18.25 -1.48
C ILE A 2 -5.93 -19.64 -2.14
N LEU A 3 -5.40 -19.73 -3.36
CA LEU A 3 -5.29 -21.03 -4.05
C LEU A 3 -4.30 -22.00 -3.37
N GLU A 4 -3.16 -21.49 -2.89
CA GLU A 4 -2.18 -22.28 -2.12
C GLU A 4 -2.80 -22.77 -0.80
N GLU A 5 -3.58 -21.93 -0.12
CA GLU A 5 -4.29 -22.30 1.12
C GLU A 5 -5.36 -23.37 0.85
N LEU A 6 -6.07 -23.28 -0.28
CA LEU A 6 -7.07 -24.26 -0.69
C LEU A 6 -6.46 -25.60 -1.10
N THR A 7 -5.31 -25.60 -1.77
CA THR A 7 -4.63 -26.82 -2.21
C THR A 7 -3.72 -27.41 -1.14
N GLY A 8 -3.28 -26.61 -0.18
CA GLY A 8 -2.23 -26.97 0.78
C GLY A 8 -0.84 -27.14 0.15
N ASP A 9 -0.68 -26.77 -1.12
CA ASP A 9 0.54 -26.98 -1.89
C ASP A 9 0.74 -25.84 -2.91
N VAL A 10 1.84 -25.10 -2.74
CA VAL A 10 2.24 -24.00 -3.61
C VAL A 10 2.66 -24.48 -5.01
N TYR A 11 3.05 -25.75 -5.14
CA TYR A 11 3.43 -26.41 -6.40
C TYR A 11 2.25 -27.09 -7.10
N HIS A 12 1.06 -27.04 -6.52
CA HIS A 12 -0.13 -27.63 -7.13
C HIS A 12 -0.38 -27.04 -8.54
N PRO A 13 -0.72 -27.84 -9.56
CA PRO A 13 -0.89 -27.37 -10.94
C PRO A 13 -1.82 -26.16 -11.07
N ALA A 14 -2.96 -26.16 -10.37
CA ALA A 14 -3.89 -25.03 -10.38
C ALA A 14 -3.31 -23.72 -9.82
N VAL A 15 -2.40 -23.79 -8.84
CA VAL A 15 -1.71 -22.62 -8.28
C VAL A 15 -0.74 -22.06 -9.32
N LYS A 16 0.06 -22.95 -9.94
CA LYS A 16 1.00 -22.58 -11.00
C LYS A 16 0.29 -21.97 -12.20
N GLU A 17 -0.74 -22.63 -12.72
CA GLU A 17 -1.51 -22.14 -13.88
C GLU A 17 -2.14 -20.77 -13.62
N SER A 18 -2.66 -20.55 -12.40
CA SER A 18 -3.21 -19.24 -12.02
C SER A 18 -2.14 -18.16 -11.93
N TYR A 19 -0.95 -18.50 -11.44
CA TYR A 19 0.20 -17.59 -11.40
C TYR A 19 0.69 -17.25 -12.81
N ASP A 20 0.83 -18.25 -13.68
CA ASP A 20 1.25 -18.09 -15.08
C ASP A 20 0.22 -17.22 -15.85
N ALA A 21 -1.08 -17.43 -15.62
CA ALA A 21 -2.14 -16.62 -16.20
C ALA A 21 -2.09 -15.16 -15.74
N ALA A 22 -1.90 -14.92 -14.43
CA ALA A 22 -1.74 -13.57 -13.90
C ALA A 22 -0.49 -12.87 -14.47
N SER A 23 0.61 -13.61 -14.64
CA SER A 23 1.85 -13.10 -15.23
C SER A 23 1.65 -12.70 -16.69
N LYS A 24 0.94 -13.53 -17.48
CA LYS A 24 0.62 -13.24 -18.88
C LYS A 24 -0.24 -11.99 -19.05
N ILE A 25 -1.12 -11.67 -18.08
CA ILE A 25 -1.90 -10.42 -18.11
C ILE A 25 -0.97 -9.20 -18.07
N VAL A 26 0.09 -9.24 -17.24
CA VAL A 26 1.08 -8.15 -17.18
C VAL A 26 1.77 -7.97 -18.53
N ASP A 27 2.22 -9.07 -19.14
CA ASP A 27 2.89 -9.03 -20.45
C ASP A 27 1.99 -8.44 -21.54
N GLU A 28 0.70 -8.83 -21.58
CA GLU A 28 -0.25 -8.32 -22.56
C GLU A 28 -0.60 -6.84 -22.31
N ILE A 29 -0.62 -6.37 -21.05
CA ILE A 29 -0.78 -4.94 -20.74
C ILE A 29 0.39 -4.13 -21.31
N HIS A 30 1.63 -4.57 -21.09
CA HIS A 30 2.81 -3.90 -21.63
C HIS A 30 2.81 -3.90 -23.16
N LYS A 31 2.55 -5.06 -23.78
CA LYS A 31 2.46 -5.20 -25.23
C LYS A 31 1.38 -4.28 -25.83
N TYR A 32 0.21 -4.22 -25.20
CA TYR A 32 -0.86 -3.31 -25.61
C TYR A 32 -0.44 -1.85 -25.50
N GLY A 33 0.21 -1.46 -24.40
CA GLY A 33 0.79 -0.13 -24.23
C GLY A 33 1.72 0.24 -25.40
N TYR A 34 2.70 -0.62 -25.68
CA TYR A 34 3.66 -0.40 -26.76
C TYR A 34 3.00 -0.27 -28.13
N GLN A 35 1.97 -1.07 -28.43
CA GLN A 35 1.18 -0.95 -29.66
C GLN A 35 0.47 0.40 -29.78
N LYS A 36 0.18 1.07 -28.65
CA LYS A 36 -0.38 2.43 -28.60
C LYS A 36 0.68 3.53 -28.47
N GLY A 37 1.96 3.18 -28.56
CA GLY A 37 3.07 4.13 -28.36
C GLY A 37 3.16 4.68 -26.94
N LYS A 38 2.69 3.92 -25.94
CA LYS A 38 2.70 4.32 -24.52
C LYS A 38 3.36 3.24 -23.67
N TYR A 39 3.96 3.64 -22.55
CA TYR A 39 4.33 2.69 -21.50
C TYR A 39 3.22 2.66 -20.45
N ILE A 40 2.76 1.46 -20.07
CA ILE A 40 1.78 1.28 -19.01
C ILE A 40 2.50 0.69 -17.81
N TYR A 41 2.56 1.43 -16.71
CA TYR A 41 3.15 0.94 -15.46
C TYR A 41 2.21 -0.09 -14.82
N VAL A 42 2.75 -1.25 -14.48
CA VAL A 42 2.01 -2.35 -13.84
C VAL A 42 2.67 -2.69 -12.53
N GLY A 43 1.87 -2.69 -11.46
CA GLY A 43 2.32 -3.10 -10.14
C GLY A 43 1.32 -4.03 -9.48
N THR A 44 1.77 -4.65 -8.39
CA THR A 44 0.98 -5.62 -7.62
C THR A 44 1.42 -5.61 -6.16
N TRP A 45 0.72 -6.34 -5.31
CA TRP A 45 1.09 -6.54 -3.91
C TRP A 45 2.39 -7.34 -3.79
N ALA A 46 3.39 -6.79 -3.08
CA ALA A 46 4.71 -7.39 -2.92
C ALA A 46 4.61 -8.80 -2.34
N TYR A 47 3.92 -8.95 -1.21
CA TYR A 47 3.90 -10.21 -0.49
C TYR A 47 3.20 -11.33 -1.28
N SER A 48 2.06 -11.05 -1.93
CA SER A 48 1.31 -12.10 -2.62
C SER A 48 1.92 -12.51 -3.96
N ALA A 49 2.65 -11.62 -4.65
CA ALA A 49 3.26 -11.92 -5.93
C ALA A 49 4.67 -12.53 -5.78
N LEU A 50 5.42 -12.11 -4.76
CA LEU A 50 6.85 -12.43 -4.65
C LEU A 50 7.15 -13.64 -3.77
N THR A 51 6.23 -14.08 -2.90
CA THR A 51 6.48 -15.27 -2.07
C THR A 51 6.27 -16.60 -2.80
N PHE A 52 5.69 -16.59 -4.00
CA PHE A 52 5.58 -17.81 -4.80
C PHE A 52 6.96 -18.27 -5.30
N PRO A 53 7.19 -19.59 -5.47
CA PRO A 53 8.47 -20.13 -5.97
C PRO A 53 8.68 -19.92 -7.48
N TYR A 54 7.78 -19.17 -8.13
CA TYR A 54 7.83 -18.88 -9.56
C TYR A 54 8.55 -17.55 -9.84
N SER A 55 9.01 -17.39 -11.08
CA SER A 55 9.57 -16.13 -11.55
C SER A 55 8.46 -15.10 -11.71
N PRO A 56 8.56 -13.91 -11.09
CA PRO A 56 7.53 -12.90 -11.22
C PRO A 56 7.49 -12.29 -12.63
N PRO A 57 6.33 -11.75 -13.06
CA PRO A 57 6.27 -10.96 -14.27
C PRO A 57 7.10 -9.68 -14.12
N LYS A 58 7.36 -9.01 -15.25
CA LYS A 58 8.05 -7.72 -15.25
C LYS A 58 7.16 -6.64 -14.62
N LEU A 59 7.31 -6.44 -13.33
CA LEU A 59 6.57 -5.43 -12.56
C LEU A 59 7.38 -4.13 -12.50
N ASP A 60 6.68 -3.01 -12.55
CA ASP A 60 7.27 -1.67 -12.51
C ASP A 60 7.36 -1.09 -11.09
N PHE A 61 6.52 -1.58 -10.19
CA PHE A 61 6.51 -1.26 -8.78
C PHE A 61 5.77 -2.36 -8.02
N VAL A 62 5.96 -2.41 -6.70
CA VAL A 62 5.13 -3.23 -5.82
C VAL A 62 4.47 -2.38 -4.76
N THR A 63 3.37 -2.87 -4.22
CA THR A 63 2.65 -2.23 -3.13
C THR A 63 2.70 -3.04 -1.85
N ALA A 64 2.60 -2.35 -0.72
CA ALA A 64 2.49 -2.95 0.59
C ALA A 64 1.67 -2.04 1.52
N SER A 65 1.16 -2.61 2.61
CA SER A 65 0.41 -1.85 3.60
C SER A 65 0.90 -2.18 5.00
N PRO A 66 0.97 -1.20 5.93
CA PRO A 66 1.00 -1.51 7.34
C PRO A 66 -0.24 -2.33 7.72
N SER A 67 -0.09 -3.22 8.68
CA SER A 67 -1.20 -3.98 9.23
C SER A 67 -2.00 -3.11 10.20
N GLY A 68 -3.24 -3.50 10.48
CA GLY A 68 -4.02 -2.88 11.55
C GLY A 68 -3.32 -2.97 12.92
N VAL A 69 -2.51 -4.01 13.17
CA VAL A 69 -1.73 -4.13 14.41
C VAL A 69 -0.64 -3.06 14.50
N GLU A 70 0.14 -2.87 13.43
CA GLU A 70 1.18 -1.83 13.35
C GLU A 70 0.58 -0.43 13.58
N ILE A 71 -0.57 -0.14 12.94
CA ILE A 71 -1.27 1.14 13.09
C ILE A 71 -1.78 1.33 14.53
N LYS A 72 -2.46 0.31 15.09
CA LYS A 72 -3.02 0.39 16.45
C LYS A 72 -1.94 0.64 17.50
N LYS A 73 -0.79 -0.04 17.36
CA LYS A 73 0.38 0.09 18.23
C LYS A 73 1.19 1.37 17.95
N MET A 74 1.00 1.98 16.78
CA MET A 74 1.84 3.07 16.25
C MET A 74 3.31 2.66 16.14
N GLU A 75 3.55 1.44 15.65
CA GLU A 75 4.88 0.84 15.54
C GLU A 75 4.90 -0.07 14.31
N LEU A 76 5.73 0.26 13.33
CA LEU A 76 5.92 -0.50 12.10
C LEU A 76 6.89 -1.67 12.36
N ASN A 77 6.62 -2.82 11.77
CA ASN A 77 7.39 -4.04 12.01
C ASN A 77 8.60 -4.13 11.07
N ASP A 78 9.81 -3.96 11.61
CA ASP A 78 11.05 -4.02 10.83
C ASP A 78 11.28 -5.34 10.12
N GLU A 79 10.97 -6.48 10.74
CA GLU A 79 11.15 -7.79 10.10
C GLU A 79 10.28 -7.90 8.84
N LYS A 80 9.03 -7.46 8.92
CA LYS A 80 8.11 -7.44 7.79
C LYS A 80 8.59 -6.51 6.68
N TRP A 81 8.96 -5.27 7.00
CA TRP A 81 9.35 -4.30 5.98
C TRP A 81 10.71 -4.65 5.35
N ASN A 82 11.67 -5.13 6.15
CA ASN A 82 12.95 -5.61 5.63
C ASN A 82 12.76 -6.85 4.74
N PHE A 83 11.84 -7.76 5.10
CA PHE A 83 11.49 -8.89 4.23
C PHE A 83 10.97 -8.42 2.87
N ILE A 84 10.04 -7.45 2.86
CA ILE A 84 9.47 -6.89 1.62
C ILE A 84 10.56 -6.24 0.75
N ILE A 85 11.46 -5.46 1.36
CA ILE A 85 12.58 -4.82 0.65
C ILE A 85 13.48 -5.89 0.03
N ASN A 86 13.91 -6.87 0.83
CA ASN A 86 14.83 -7.91 0.39
C ASN A 86 14.25 -8.76 -0.75
N ILE A 87 13.01 -9.22 -0.62
CA ILE A 87 12.40 -10.08 -1.63
C ILE A 87 12.08 -9.32 -2.93
N THR A 88 11.77 -8.03 -2.83
CA THR A 88 11.59 -7.15 -4.01
C THR A 88 12.92 -7.02 -4.73
N LYS A 89 14.00 -6.68 -4.01
CA LYS A 89 15.33 -6.54 -4.58
C LYS A 89 15.84 -7.84 -5.22
N GLU A 90 15.64 -8.96 -4.54
CA GLU A 90 16.06 -10.29 -5.01
C GLU A 90 15.36 -10.67 -6.32
N LYS A 91 14.04 -10.44 -6.41
CA LYS A 91 13.24 -10.97 -7.52
C LYS A 91 12.98 -9.99 -8.66
N LEU A 92 12.97 -8.70 -8.38
CA LEU A 92 12.59 -7.64 -9.32
C LEU A 92 13.68 -6.57 -9.49
N GLY A 93 14.75 -6.62 -8.68
CA GLY A 93 15.76 -5.56 -8.65
C GLY A 93 15.28 -4.30 -7.94
N ASP A 94 15.90 -3.17 -8.27
CA ASP A 94 15.63 -1.89 -7.61
C ASP A 94 14.42 -1.17 -8.23
N ILE A 95 13.22 -1.72 -8.03
CA ILE A 95 11.96 -1.07 -8.39
C ILE A 95 11.30 -0.40 -7.17
N PRO A 96 10.44 0.62 -7.36
CA PRO A 96 9.76 1.28 -6.26
C PRO A 96 8.84 0.37 -5.44
N ILE A 97 8.87 0.55 -4.12
CA ILE A 97 7.91 -0.02 -3.17
C ILE A 97 6.98 1.10 -2.70
N LEU A 98 5.68 0.95 -2.94
CA LEU A 98 4.66 1.92 -2.54
C LEU A 98 3.92 1.40 -1.29
N ALA A 99 4.17 2.04 -0.15
CA ALA A 99 3.41 1.78 1.07
C ALA A 99 2.16 2.65 1.12
N PHE A 100 0.99 2.07 1.38
CA PHE A 100 -0.24 2.83 1.61
C PHE A 100 -1.11 2.14 2.65
N ILE A 101 -2.00 2.89 3.32
CA ILE A 101 -2.92 2.30 4.31
C ILE A 101 -4.06 1.61 3.56
N ASP A 102 -4.02 0.28 3.46
CA ASP A 102 -5.02 -0.52 2.74
C ASP A 102 -6.40 -0.52 3.39
N TRP A 103 -7.42 -0.81 2.59
CA TRP A 103 -8.82 -0.78 3.02
C TRP A 103 -9.64 -1.90 2.38
N ALA A 104 -10.68 -2.34 3.10
CA ALA A 104 -11.64 -3.32 2.61
C ALA A 104 -12.96 -3.19 3.40
N GLY A 105 -13.80 -4.23 3.37
CA GLY A 105 -15.18 -4.19 3.84
C GLY A 105 -15.41 -3.99 5.34
N THR A 106 -14.38 -3.99 6.20
CA THR A 106 -14.56 -3.92 7.67
C THR A 106 -13.61 -2.95 8.37
N THR A 107 -13.97 -2.54 9.59
CA THR A 107 -13.13 -1.69 10.45
C THR A 107 -11.87 -2.38 10.98
N ASN A 108 -11.71 -3.69 10.76
CA ASN A 108 -10.48 -4.42 11.11
C ASN A 108 -9.35 -4.27 10.08
N THR A 109 -9.65 -3.65 8.94
CA THR A 109 -8.66 -3.32 7.90
C THR A 109 -7.70 -2.23 8.38
N PRO A 110 -6.53 -2.03 7.75
CA PRO A 110 -5.61 -0.97 8.13
C PRO A 110 -6.27 0.42 8.17
N MET A 111 -7.04 0.78 7.14
CA MET A 111 -7.80 2.04 7.09
C MET A 111 -8.91 2.09 8.16
N GLY A 112 -9.61 0.98 8.38
CA GLY A 112 -10.58 0.86 9.45
C GLY A 112 -9.97 1.12 10.82
N VAL A 113 -8.82 0.52 11.12
CA VAL A 113 -8.11 0.75 12.38
C VAL A 113 -7.60 2.19 12.49
N PHE A 114 -7.02 2.72 11.41
CA PHE A 114 -6.52 4.09 11.37
C PHE A 114 -7.62 5.10 11.67
N SER A 115 -8.76 4.99 10.98
CA SER A 115 -9.87 5.95 11.10
C SER A 115 -10.71 5.74 12.36
N GLN A 116 -10.97 4.50 12.76
CA GLN A 116 -11.94 4.20 13.82
C GLN A 116 -11.30 4.03 15.21
N ARG A 117 -10.01 3.69 15.30
CA ARG A 117 -9.35 3.36 16.59
C ARG A 117 -8.29 4.36 17.03
N LEU A 118 -7.79 5.20 16.13
CA LEU A 118 -6.87 6.27 16.49
C LEU A 118 -7.64 7.59 16.61
N SER A 119 -7.33 8.38 17.64
CA SER A 119 -7.77 9.79 17.68
C SER A 119 -7.12 10.59 16.56
N LYS A 120 -7.69 11.76 16.23
CA LYS A 120 -7.14 12.68 15.22
C LYS A 120 -5.65 12.97 15.45
N GLU A 121 -5.26 13.19 16.70
CA GLU A 121 -3.87 13.45 17.09
C GLU A 121 -2.98 12.23 16.84
N ARG A 122 -3.47 11.04 17.16
CA ARG A 122 -2.75 9.79 16.91
C ARG A 122 -2.63 9.49 15.42
N GLN A 123 -3.67 9.79 14.62
CA GLN A 123 -3.62 9.68 13.17
C GLN A 123 -2.53 10.58 12.58
N ARG A 124 -2.50 11.87 12.95
CA ARG A 124 -1.45 12.80 12.52
C ARG A 124 -0.05 12.33 12.94
N ARG A 125 0.12 11.86 14.19
CA ARG A 125 1.40 11.32 14.66
C ARG A 125 1.82 10.08 13.90
N PHE A 126 0.89 9.16 13.63
CA PHE A 126 1.18 7.96 12.86
C PHE A 126 1.62 8.31 11.44
N LEU A 127 0.96 9.26 10.77
CA LEU A 127 1.37 9.70 9.43
C LEU A 127 2.80 10.23 9.41
N LYS A 128 3.19 11.08 10.37
CA LYS A 128 4.57 11.58 10.49
C LYS A 128 5.58 10.47 10.77
N TYR A 129 5.24 9.56 11.68
CA TYR A 129 6.08 8.42 12.02
C TYR A 129 6.28 7.47 10.82
N ALA A 130 5.19 7.11 10.15
CA ALA A 130 5.23 6.25 8.98
C ALA A 130 6.02 6.89 7.84
N ASP A 131 5.86 8.20 7.64
CA ASP A 131 6.60 8.95 6.64
C ASP A 131 8.12 8.86 6.82
N ASP A 132 8.60 9.21 8.02
CA ASP A 132 10.01 9.14 8.39
C ASP A 132 10.56 7.71 8.30
N TYR A 133 9.79 6.74 8.81
CA TYR A 133 10.16 5.33 8.77
C TYR A 133 10.34 4.82 7.33
N PHE A 134 9.37 5.08 6.46
CA PHE A 134 9.39 4.62 5.08
C PHE A 134 10.47 5.35 4.27
N GLN A 135 10.64 6.66 4.48
CA GLN A 135 11.69 7.43 3.82
C GLN A 135 13.10 6.88 4.13
N LYS A 136 13.38 6.56 5.40
CA LYS A 136 14.66 5.94 5.82
C LYS A 136 14.94 4.57 5.19
N LYS A 137 13.90 3.92 4.67
CA LYS A 137 13.97 2.60 4.01
C LYS A 137 13.77 2.67 2.49
N GLU A 138 13.78 3.87 1.93
CA GLU A 138 13.58 4.11 0.48
C GLU A 138 12.22 3.56 -0.02
N ILE A 139 11.22 3.51 0.86
CA ILE A 139 9.85 3.16 0.54
C ILE A 139 9.04 4.43 0.33
N ILE A 140 8.26 4.49 -0.76
CA ILE A 140 7.39 5.63 -1.05
C ILE A 140 6.10 5.47 -0.26
N PHE A 141 5.90 6.32 0.75
CA PHE A 141 4.62 6.37 1.46
C PHE A 141 3.59 7.19 0.69
N VAL A 142 2.53 6.53 0.22
CA VAL A 142 1.38 7.14 -0.45
C VAL A 142 0.37 7.56 0.62
N TYR A 143 0.26 8.87 0.84
CA TYR A 143 -0.60 9.41 1.88
C TYR A 143 -2.10 9.17 1.59
N PRO A 144 -2.90 8.83 2.61
CA PRO A 144 -4.35 8.80 2.47
C PRO A 144 -4.90 10.23 2.48
N VAL A 145 -5.09 10.84 1.30
CA VAL A 145 -5.69 12.18 1.17
C VAL A 145 -7.22 12.10 1.14
N HIS A 146 -7.74 11.28 0.23
CA HIS A 146 -9.15 10.98 0.07
C HIS A 146 -9.26 9.57 -0.48
N GLY A 147 -10.34 8.88 -0.13
CA GLY A 147 -10.54 7.50 -0.52
C GLY A 147 -10.15 6.53 0.59
N GLY A 148 -10.47 5.27 0.36
CA GLY A 148 -10.34 4.22 1.34
C GLY A 148 -11.63 3.97 2.10
N PHE A 149 -12.26 2.82 1.84
CA PHE A 149 -13.48 2.42 2.53
C PHE A 149 -13.15 2.03 3.97
N MET A 150 -13.69 2.76 4.95
CA MET A 150 -13.37 2.58 6.37
C MET A 150 -13.99 1.30 6.97
N GLY A 151 -14.87 0.64 6.21
CA GLY A 151 -15.59 -0.55 6.62
C GLY A 151 -17.09 -0.32 6.66
N GLN A 152 -17.85 -1.39 6.47
CA GLN A 152 -19.31 -1.33 6.52
C GLN A 152 -19.82 -1.13 7.95
N ASP A 153 -19.02 -1.51 8.93
CA ASP A 153 -19.23 -1.33 10.37
C ASP A 153 -18.58 -0.05 10.92
N ALA A 154 -18.18 0.90 10.06
CA ALA A 154 -17.64 2.19 10.49
C ALA A 154 -18.71 3.05 11.16
N GLU A 155 -18.36 3.61 12.33
CA GLU A 155 -19.21 4.50 13.14
C GLU A 155 -18.76 5.96 13.04
N ILE A 156 -17.45 6.19 12.94
CA ILE A 156 -16.87 7.51 12.68
C ILE A 156 -16.86 7.72 11.16
N LEU A 157 -17.76 8.56 10.68
CA LEU A 157 -17.98 8.83 9.26
C LEU A 157 -17.37 10.17 8.86
N SER A 158 -16.82 10.25 7.65
CA SER A 158 -16.37 11.54 7.10
C SER A 158 -17.57 12.46 6.94
N PHE A 159 -17.48 13.66 7.52
CA PHE A 159 -18.56 14.67 7.51
C PHE A 159 -19.87 14.13 8.09
N GLY A 160 -19.78 13.23 9.07
CA GLY A 160 -20.91 12.55 9.71
C GLY A 160 -21.75 11.66 8.80
N LYS A 161 -21.35 11.39 7.55
CA LYS A 161 -22.22 10.69 6.57
C LYS A 161 -21.54 9.68 5.65
N LEU A 162 -20.25 9.82 5.35
CA LEU A 162 -19.58 8.95 4.36
C LEU A 162 -18.68 7.91 5.06
N LYS A 163 -18.77 6.66 4.62
CA LYS A 163 -17.87 5.56 5.04
C LYS A 163 -16.54 5.53 4.28
N VAL A 164 -16.29 6.52 3.45
CA VAL A 164 -15.01 6.70 2.75
C VAL A 164 -14.20 7.72 3.54
N TYR A 165 -12.95 7.39 3.82
CA TYR A 165 -12.04 8.28 4.55
C TYR A 165 -11.75 9.55 3.74
N ASP A 166 -11.73 10.68 4.43
CA ASP A 166 -11.39 11.98 3.87
C ASP A 166 -10.56 12.79 4.86
N SER A 167 -9.35 13.20 4.48
CA SER A 167 -8.42 13.91 5.35
C SER A 167 -8.90 15.31 5.77
N LEU A 168 -9.85 15.91 5.02
CA LEU A 168 -10.47 17.20 5.35
C LEU A 168 -11.65 17.05 6.32
N ALA A 169 -12.15 15.83 6.52
CA ALA A 169 -13.28 15.60 7.41
C ALA A 169 -12.96 16.07 8.85
N PRO A 170 -13.87 16.80 9.51
CA PRO A 170 -13.67 17.25 10.89
C PRO A 170 -13.34 16.12 11.85
N GLU A 171 -13.78 14.89 11.56
CA GLU A 171 -13.54 13.67 12.34
C GLU A 171 -12.09 13.19 12.28
N PHE A 172 -11.31 13.57 11.25
CA PHE A 172 -9.94 13.11 11.04
C PHE A 172 -8.92 14.26 11.04
N GLN A 173 -9.18 15.34 10.29
CA GLN A 173 -8.36 16.57 10.24
C GLN A 173 -6.86 16.28 10.07
N THR A 174 -6.52 15.45 9.09
CA THR A 174 -5.13 15.04 8.78
C THR A 174 -4.56 15.76 7.57
N TYR A 175 -5.37 16.46 6.79
CA TYR A 175 -4.96 17.11 5.53
C TYR A 175 -3.74 18.02 5.69
N GLU A 176 -3.74 18.96 6.64
CA GLU A 176 -2.61 19.86 6.85
C GLU A 176 -1.32 19.12 7.25
N THR A 177 -1.44 17.99 7.96
CA THR A 177 -0.27 17.15 8.26
C THR A 177 0.29 16.52 6.98
N ILE A 178 -0.58 15.98 6.12
CA ILE A 178 -0.19 15.37 4.85
C ILE A 178 0.44 16.41 3.92
N LYS A 179 -0.18 17.59 3.81
CA LYS A 179 0.32 18.70 2.99
C LYS A 179 1.70 19.15 3.43
N ASN A 180 1.95 19.28 4.74
CA ASN A 180 3.27 19.65 5.26
C ASN A 180 4.30 18.56 4.98
N LEU A 181 3.99 17.29 5.25
CA LEU A 181 4.90 16.17 4.94
C LEU A 181 5.26 16.11 3.44
N ALA A 182 4.27 16.28 2.57
CA ALA A 182 4.49 16.32 1.14
C ALA A 182 5.38 17.50 0.75
N ARG A 183 5.13 18.70 1.28
CA ARG A 183 5.96 19.89 1.03
C ARG A 183 7.38 19.70 1.54
N ASP A 184 7.58 19.16 2.73
CA ASP A 184 8.93 18.96 3.30
C ASP A 184 9.77 18.01 2.42
N LYS A 185 9.14 17.04 1.75
CA LYS A 185 9.82 16.16 0.78
C LYS A 185 10.23 16.86 -0.51
N TYR A 186 9.43 17.80 -1.00
CA TYR A 186 9.73 18.55 -2.24
C TYR A 186 10.52 19.84 -1.99
N GLY A 187 10.42 20.40 -0.78
CA GLY A 187 10.90 21.73 -0.37
C GLY A 187 12.35 21.76 0.09
N GLY A 188 13.10 20.67 -0.04
CA GLY A 188 14.56 20.67 0.12
C GLY A 188 15.30 21.56 -0.88
N GLU A 189 14.63 22.10 -1.91
CA GLU A 189 15.26 22.99 -2.92
C GLU A 189 14.43 24.20 -3.39
N HIS A 190 13.24 24.50 -2.88
CA HIS A 190 12.52 25.70 -3.31
C HIS A 190 11.71 26.36 -2.18
N GLU A 191 12.35 27.31 -1.50
CA GLU A 191 11.62 28.44 -0.91
C GLU A 191 10.95 29.22 -2.04
N GLU A 192 9.61 29.26 -2.04
CA GLU A 192 8.83 30.13 -2.91
C GLU A 192 9.26 31.58 -2.64
N LYS A 193 9.94 32.19 -3.64
CA LYS A 193 10.18 33.63 -3.72
C LYS A 193 8.92 34.39 -4.14
#